data_AF-A0A7J4NQY7-F1
#
_entry.id   AF-A0A7J4NQY7-F1
#
_cell.length_a   1.000
_cell.length_b   1.000
_cell.length_c   1.000
_cell.angle_alpha   90.00
_cell.angle_beta   90.00
_cell.angle_gamma   90.00
#
_symmetry.space_group_name_H-M   'P 1'
#
loop_
_entity.id
_entity.type
_entity.pdbx_description
1 polymer ?
#
loop_
_entity_poly.entity_id
_entity_poly.type
_entity_poly.pdbx_seq_one_letter_code
_entity_poly.pdbx_strand_id
1 'polypeptide(L)' 'MNEDNSKRIWTYMQDAGDRLVGKLPPSRRHPKGRNPYAHIAICVRSKFGVTYKEIPDERIDEVIEYIEYLVQNPT' A
#
# COMPACT_ATOMS: atom_id res chain seq x y z
N MET A 1 6.31 -10.23 -9.23
CA MET A 1 5.02 -10.93 -9.32
C MET A 1 4.70 -11.09 -10.78
N ASN A 2 4.07 -12.18 -11.14
CA ASN A 2 3.48 -12.36 -12.46
C ASN A 2 2.38 -11.30 -12.71
N GLU A 3 1.84 -11.29 -13.93
CA GLU A 3 0.88 -10.27 -14.34
C GLU A 3 -0.43 -10.33 -13.53
N ASP A 4 -0.95 -11.53 -13.27
CA ASP A 4 -2.22 -11.74 -12.55
C ASP A 4 -2.12 -11.28 -11.09
N ASN A 5 -1.04 -11.68 -10.41
CA ASN A 5 -0.79 -11.28 -9.03
C ASN A 5 -0.50 -9.78 -8.92
N SER A 6 0.21 -9.21 -9.89
CA SER A 6 0.42 -7.76 -9.95
C SER A 6 -0.91 -7.00 -10.07
N LYS A 7 -1.83 -7.45 -10.93
CA LYS A 7 -3.18 -6.85 -11.07
C LYS A 7 -4.00 -7.01 -9.79
N ARG A 8 -3.92 -8.18 -9.14
CA ARG A 8 -4.61 -8.46 -7.88
C ARG A 8 -4.12 -7.53 -6.76
N ILE A 9 -2.80 -7.42 -6.56
CA ILE A 9 -2.22 -6.52 -5.56
C ILE A 9 -2.53 -5.06 -5.89
N TRP A 10 -2.45 -4.66 -7.15
CA TRP A 10 -2.80 -3.30 -7.55
C TRP A 10 -4.23 -2.94 -7.14
N THR A 11 -5.20 -3.80 -7.45
CA THR A 11 -6.60 -3.63 -7.06
C THR A 11 -6.75 -3.56 -5.53
N TYR A 12 -6.05 -4.43 -4.80
CA TYR A 12 -6.07 -4.45 -3.34
C TYR A 12 -5.48 -3.17 -2.72
N MET A 13 -4.39 -2.64 -3.29
CA MET A 13 -3.79 -1.38 -2.86
C MET A 13 -4.73 -0.19 -3.12
N GLN A 14 -5.51 -0.23 -4.19
CA GLN A 14 -6.52 0.79 -4.46
C GLN A 14 -7.64 0.76 -3.41
N ASP A 15 -8.21 -0.41 -3.13
CA ASP A 15 -9.23 -0.58 -2.09
C ASP A 15 -8.72 -0.14 -0.70
N ALA A 16 -7.50 -0.54 -0.33
CA ALA A 16 -6.86 -0.10 0.89
C ALA A 16 -6.68 1.43 0.93
N GLY A 17 -6.37 2.05 -0.22
CA GLY A 17 -6.27 3.50 -0.37
C GLY A 17 -7.60 4.20 -0.12
N ASP A 18 -8.69 3.68 -0.70
CA ASP A 18 -10.06 4.15 -0.47
C ASP A 18 -10.41 4.07 1.03
N ARG A 19 -10.08 2.94 1.67
CA ARG A 19 -10.30 2.71 3.10
C ARG A 19 -9.51 3.66 4.00
N LEU A 20 -8.42 4.26 3.52
CA LEU A 20 -7.54 5.18 4.24
C LEU A 20 -7.82 6.68 3.96
N VAL A 21 -8.75 7.01 3.06
CA VAL A 21 -9.13 8.41 2.78
C VAL A 21 -9.54 9.11 4.08
N GLY A 22 -8.85 10.21 4.39
CA GLY A 22 -9.08 11.01 5.60
C GLY A 22 -8.62 10.37 6.92
N LYS A 23 -8.00 9.19 6.90
CA LYS A 23 -7.54 8.48 8.12
C LYS A 23 -6.05 8.63 8.40
N LEU A 24 -5.27 9.11 7.42
CA LEU A 24 -3.84 9.32 7.60
C LEU A 24 -3.56 10.53 8.52
N PRO A 25 -2.51 10.46 9.37
CA PRO A 25 -2.13 11.57 10.24
C PRO A 25 -1.82 12.86 9.47
N PRO A 26 -2.13 14.04 10.07
CA PRO A 26 -1.83 15.31 9.45
C PRO A 26 -0.31 15.53 9.36
N SER A 27 0.10 16.28 8.34
CA SER A 27 1.51 16.64 8.16
C SER A 27 1.65 18.06 7.66
N ARG A 28 2.60 18.83 8.23
CA ARG A 28 2.90 20.20 7.79
C ARG A 28 3.32 20.27 6.30
N ARG A 29 3.87 19.18 5.76
CA ARG A 29 4.27 19.07 4.35
C ARG A 29 3.09 18.78 3.41
N HIS A 30 1.95 18.37 3.96
CA HIS A 30 0.74 18.02 3.23
C HIS A 30 -0.47 18.76 3.81
N PRO A 31 -0.57 20.10 3.59
CA PRO A 31 -1.61 20.93 4.19
C PRO A 31 -3.03 20.56 3.75
N LYS A 32 -3.18 19.85 2.63
CA LYS A 32 -4.47 19.34 2.11
C LYS A 32 -4.72 17.86 2.44
N GLY A 33 -3.94 17.27 3.34
CA GLY A 33 -3.97 15.85 3.65
C GLY A 33 -3.02 15.02 2.78
N ARG A 34 -2.71 13.81 3.24
CA ARG A 34 -1.85 12.85 2.55
C ARG A 34 -2.66 12.05 1.53
N ASN A 35 -2.03 11.71 0.40
CA ASN A 35 -2.60 10.80 -0.59
C ASN A 35 -2.43 9.34 -0.10
N PRO A 36 -3.52 8.61 0.21
CA PRO A 36 -3.44 7.28 0.77
C PRO A 36 -2.90 6.22 -0.21
N TYR A 37 -3.24 6.30 -1.51
CA TYR A 37 -2.72 5.37 -2.51
C TYR A 37 -1.20 5.49 -2.66
N ALA A 38 -0.71 6.72 -2.73
CA ALA A 38 0.73 6.97 -2.79
C ALA A 38 1.44 6.52 -1.51
N HIS A 39 0.82 6.74 -0.35
CA HIS A 39 1.33 6.29 0.93
C HIS A 39 1.52 4.77 0.97
N ILE A 40 0.49 3.99 0.61
CA ILE A 40 0.58 2.52 0.58
C ILE A 40 1.70 2.06 -0.36
N ALA A 41 1.79 2.60 -1.58
CA ALA A 41 2.82 2.23 -2.53
C ALA A 41 4.24 2.50 -2.01
N ILE A 42 4.44 3.64 -1.33
CA ILE A 42 5.71 4.00 -0.70
C ILE A 42 6.02 3.05 0.46
N CYS A 43 5.05 2.75 1.32
CA CYS A 43 5.23 1.83 2.45
C CYS A 43 5.59 0.41 1.98
N VAL A 44 4.88 -0.13 0.98
CA VAL A 44 5.18 -1.44 0.38
C VAL A 44 6.61 -1.44 -0.17
N ARG A 45 6.96 -0.44 -1.00
CA ARG A 45 8.32 -0.34 -1.52
C ARG A 45 9.37 -0.23 -0.41
N SER A 46 9.09 0.52 0.64
CA SER A 46 10.02 0.70 1.76
C SER A 46 10.20 -0.59 2.58
N LYS A 47 9.14 -1.40 2.75
CA LYS A 47 9.21 -2.65 3.52
C LYS A 47 9.90 -3.77 2.74
N PHE A 48 9.58 -3.90 1.45
CA PHE A 48 10.05 -5.01 0.62
C PHE A 48 11.33 -4.68 -0.16
N GLY A 49 11.76 -3.41 -0.19
CA GLY A 49 12.95 -2.94 -0.89
C GLY A 49 12.76 -2.76 -2.40
N VAL A 50 11.66 -3.29 -2.96
CA VAL A 50 11.32 -3.26 -4.38
C VAL A 50 9.85 -2.91 -4.56
N THR A 51 9.43 -2.61 -5.79
CA THR A 51 8.00 -2.37 -6.06
C THR A 51 7.20 -3.68 -5.99
N TYR A 52 5.89 -3.59 -5.76
CA TYR A 52 5.04 -4.79 -5.66
C TYR A 52 5.13 -5.72 -6.89
N LYS A 53 5.38 -5.15 -8.08
CA LYS A 53 5.57 -5.90 -9.33
C LYS A 53 6.84 -6.76 -9.34
N GLU A 54 7.83 -6.41 -8.54
CA GLU A 54 9.13 -7.08 -8.48
C GLU A 54 9.21 -8.10 -7.33
N ILE A 55 8.24 -8.08 -6.40
CA ILE A 55 8.18 -9.03 -5.29
C ILE A 55 7.89 -10.46 -5.85
N PRO A 56 8.54 -11.52 -5.39
CA PRO A 56 8.22 -12.90 -5.81
C PRO A 56 6.76 -13.27 -5.53
N ASP A 57 6.15 -14.09 -6.39
CA ASP A 57 4.74 -14.47 -6.29
C ASP A 57 4.43 -15.24 -5.00
N GLU A 58 5.41 -15.97 -4.47
CA GLU A 58 5.33 -16.72 -3.22
C GLU A 58 5.11 -15.83 -1.99
N ARG A 59 5.36 -14.52 -2.11
CA ARG A 59 5.19 -13.55 -1.03
C ARG A 59 3.90 -12.74 -1.15
N ILE A 60 2.97 -13.12 -2.03
CA ILE A 60 1.72 -12.38 -2.24
C ILE A 60 0.92 -12.18 -0.94
N ASP A 61 0.82 -13.22 -0.12
CA ASP A 61 0.07 -13.15 1.14
C ASP A 61 0.72 -12.19 2.13
N GLU A 62 2.05 -12.19 2.22
CA GLU A 62 2.80 -11.24 3.07
C GLU A 62 2.58 -9.78 2.64
N VAL A 63 2.47 -9.53 1.33
CA VAL A 63 2.15 -8.20 0.80
C VAL A 63 0.73 -7.79 1.19
N ILE A 64 -0.25 -8.69 1.05
CA ILE A 64 -1.65 -8.44 1.42
C ILE A 64 -1.76 -8.16 2.93
N GLU A 65 -1.16 -9.00 3.76
CA GLU A 65 -1.15 -8.83 5.22
C GLU A 65 -0.53 -7.49 5.63
N TYR A 66 0.57 -7.09 4.98
CA TYR A 66 1.17 -5.81 5.27
C TYR A 66 0.29 -4.62 4.85
N ILE A 67 -0.35 -4.68 3.68
CA ILE A 67 -1.28 -3.65 3.25
C ILE A 67 -2.45 -3.55 4.24
N GLU A 68 -2.99 -4.69 4.70
CA GLU A 68 -4.06 -4.71 5.71
C GLU A 68 -3.60 -4.11 7.05
N TYR A 69 -2.38 -4.43 7.49
CA TYR A 69 -1.77 -3.82 8.66
C TYR A 69 -1.72 -2.28 8.55
N LEU A 70 -1.37 -1.72 7.39
CA LEU A 70 -1.37 -0.27 7.16
C LEU A 70 -2.76 0.34 7.27
N VAL A 71 -3.79 -0.36 6.82
CA VAL A 71 -5.19 0.11 6.94
C VAL A 71 -5.64 0.12 8.41
N GLN A 72 -5.26 -0.90 9.17
CA GLN A 72 -5.59 -1.01 10.60
C GLN A 72 -4.76 -0.06 11.48
N ASN A 73 -3.58 0.35 11.00
CA ASN A 73 -2.65 1.22 11.71
C ASN A 73 -2.21 2.40 10.80
N PRO A 74 -3.07 3.40 10.55
CA PRO A 74 -2.74 4.54 9.70
C PRO A 74 -1.56 5.35 10.28
N THR A 75 -0.52 5.64 9.49
CA THR A 75 0.71 6.36 9.93
C THR A 75 1.18 7.51 9.02
#